data_AF-A0AAD7VZV7-F1
#
_entry.id   AF-A0AAD7VZV7-F1
#
_cell.length_a   1.000
_cell.length_b   1.000
_cell.length_c   1.000
_cell.angle_alpha   90.00
_cell.angle_beta   90.00
_cell.angle_gamma   90.00
#
_symmetry.space_group_name_H-M   'P 1'
#
loop_
_entity.id
_entity.type
_entity.pdbx_description
1 polymer ?
#
loop_
_entity_poly.entity_id
_entity_poly.type
_entity_poly.pdbx_seq_one_letter_code
_entity_poly.pdbx_strand_id
1 'polypeptide(L)'
;MTLQTTCSWSSLSCSVAPSVAVGTNSSPLVNFYRQLDKGRFQEIRTFAKKMLSLFGSTYLCEKTFSVMNINKNRLRTRLSDSHLRDILRIKTTVFEPDLAYLLQSRSQYHPSH
;
A
#
# COMPACT_ATOMS: atom_id res chain seq x y z
N MET A 1 -24.39 20.98 -9.42
CA MET A 1 -23.32 20.87 -8.40
C MET A 1 -22.41 19.71 -8.79
N THR A 2 -21.59 19.95 -9.80
CA THR A 2 -20.58 19.03 -10.32
C THR A 2 -19.26 19.52 -9.73
N LEU A 3 -18.92 19.03 -8.54
CA LEU A 3 -17.58 19.23 -7.99
C LEU A 3 -16.64 18.34 -8.80
N GLN A 4 -16.06 18.91 -9.84
CA GLN A 4 -14.88 18.36 -10.51
C GLN A 4 -13.74 18.33 -9.50
N THR A 5 -13.56 17.19 -8.83
CA THR A 5 -12.28 16.78 -8.25
C THR A 5 -11.32 16.47 -9.39
N THR A 6 -10.73 17.49 -10.00
CA THR A 6 -9.50 17.36 -10.78
C THR A 6 -8.31 17.27 -9.82
N CYS A 7 -8.29 16.23 -8.98
CA CYS A 7 -7.04 15.82 -8.35
C CYS A 7 -6.27 14.98 -9.37
N SER A 8 -5.36 15.65 -10.08
CA SER A 8 -4.41 15.04 -11.00
C SER A 8 -3.64 13.91 -10.29
N TRP A 9 -3.88 12.68 -10.71
CA TRP A 9 -3.25 11.47 -10.16
C TRP A 9 -1.76 11.30 -10.54
N SER A 10 -1.14 12.27 -11.22
CA SER A 10 0.22 12.15 -11.76
C SER A 10 1.34 12.70 -10.86
N SER A 11 1.06 13.40 -9.76
CA SER A 11 2.13 14.08 -8.98
C SER A 11 2.33 13.62 -7.53
N LEU A 12 1.56 12.67 -7.02
CA LEU A 12 1.86 12.07 -5.71
C LEU A 12 2.62 10.77 -5.92
N SER A 13 3.91 10.91 -6.20
CA SER A 13 4.89 9.85 -5.99
C SER A 13 4.70 9.34 -4.57
N CYS A 14 4.04 8.19 -4.48
CA CYS A 14 3.79 7.44 -3.26
C CYS A 14 5.14 7.09 -2.62
N SER A 15 5.62 7.92 -1.71
CA SER A 15 6.66 7.55 -0.74
C SER A 15 6.07 7.25 0.64
N VAL A 16 4.81 6.83 0.71
CA VAL A 16 4.27 6.24 1.95
C VAL A 16 4.14 4.75 1.71
N ALA A 17 5.20 4.04 2.10
CA ALA A 17 5.26 2.60 2.16
C ALA A 17 4.09 2.06 3.01
N PRO A 18 3.42 0.97 2.57
CA PRO A 18 2.34 0.36 3.34
C PRO A 18 2.93 -0.38 4.54
N SER A 19 3.14 0.33 5.65
CA SER A 19 3.59 -0.29 6.91
C SER A 19 2.40 -0.56 7.83
N VAL A 20 1.53 -1.48 7.42
CA VAL A 20 0.75 -2.30 8.37
C VAL A 20 1.54 -3.59 8.59
N ALA A 21 2.75 -3.44 9.10
CA ALA A 21 3.51 -4.49 9.73
C ALA A 21 3.87 -3.96 11.12
N VAL A 22 3.35 -4.61 12.15
CA VAL A 22 3.75 -4.39 13.54
C VAL A 22 5.22 -4.83 13.65
N GLY A 23 6.13 -3.89 13.41
CA GLY A 23 7.56 -4.15 13.30
C GLY A 23 8.34 -2.89 12.96
N THR A 24 8.57 -2.06 13.99
CA THR A 24 9.69 -1.10 14.11
C THR A 24 9.95 -0.06 12.99
N ASN A 25 8.93 0.63 12.47
CA ASN A 25 9.06 2.00 11.92
C ASN A 25 7.71 2.74 12.03
N SER A 26 7.38 3.21 13.24
CA SER A 26 6.12 3.92 13.49
C SER A 26 6.13 5.33 12.90
N SER A 27 5.02 5.70 12.23
CA SER A 27 4.82 7.06 11.73
C SER A 27 5.01 8.09 12.87
N PRO A 28 5.42 9.34 12.55
CA PRO A 28 5.62 10.39 13.56
C PRO A 28 4.42 10.55 14.49
N LEU A 29 3.21 10.39 13.94
CA LEU A 29 1.95 10.45 14.67
C LEU A 29 1.75 9.26 15.62
N VAL A 30 2.08 8.04 15.20
CA VAL A 30 2.02 6.85 16.06
C VAL A 30 3.04 6.97 17.20
N ASN A 31 4.22 7.51 16.92
CA ASN A 31 5.24 7.77 17.93
C ASN A 31 4.78 8.81 18.95
N PHE A 32 4.18 9.90 18.49
CA PHE A 32 3.60 10.93 19.35
C PHE A 32 2.59 10.34 20.35
N TYR A 33 1.57 9.62 19.88
CA TYR A 33 0.56 9.02 20.77
C TYR A 33 1.10 7.89 21.66
N ARG A 34 2.21 7.26 21.26
CA ARG A 34 2.90 6.26 22.09
C ARG A 34 3.59 6.89 23.29
N GLN A 35 4.16 8.09 23.13
CA GLN A 35 4.90 8.82 24.17
C GLN A 35 4.00 9.47 25.23
N LEU A 36 2.69 9.65 24.94
CA LEU A 36 1.75 10.19 25.92
C LEU A 36 1.61 9.28 27.15
N ASP A 37 1.57 9.91 28.32
CA ASP A 37 1.33 9.21 29.59
C ASP A 37 0.03 8.39 29.55
N LYS A 38 0.11 7.15 30.06
CA LYS A 38 -1.00 6.20 29.94
C LYS A 38 -2.16 6.52 30.88
N GLY A 39 -1.86 7.02 32.07
CA GLY A 39 -2.87 7.33 33.09
C GLY A 39 -3.58 8.65 32.82
N ARG A 40 -2.84 9.66 32.35
CA ARG A 40 -3.37 11.00 32.14
C ARG A 40 -4.11 11.16 30.80
N PHE A 41 -3.78 10.35 29.78
CA PHE A 41 -4.32 10.52 28.42
C PHE A 41 -4.92 9.24 27.82
N GLN A 42 -5.54 8.41 28.66
CA GLN A 42 -6.12 7.13 28.23
C GLN A 42 -7.14 7.28 27.07
N GLU A 43 -8.05 8.25 27.16
CA GLU A 43 -9.10 8.48 26.16
C GLU A 43 -8.52 8.90 24.81
N ILE A 44 -7.59 9.87 24.83
CA ILE A 44 -6.93 10.37 23.61
C ILE A 44 -6.18 9.24 22.92
N ARG A 45 -5.46 8.39 23.68
CA ARG A 45 -4.73 7.26 23.12
C ARG A 45 -5.67 6.22 22.53
N THR A 46 -6.82 5.98 23.15
CA THR A 46 -7.83 5.05 22.64
C THR A 46 -8.47 5.56 21.36
N PHE A 47 -8.83 6.84 21.33
CA PHE A 47 -9.36 7.50 20.14
C PHE A 47 -8.34 7.49 18.99
N ALA A 48 -7.09 7.84 19.27
CA ALA A 48 -6.01 7.84 18.28
C ALA A 48 -5.82 6.45 17.66
N LYS A 49 -5.85 5.37 18.45
CA LYS A 49 -5.79 3.99 17.93
C LYS A 49 -6.94 3.70 16.96
N LYS A 50 -8.17 4.07 17.32
CA LYS A 50 -9.35 3.88 16.45
C LYS A 50 -9.19 4.65 15.13
N MET A 51 -8.79 5.92 15.21
CA MET A 51 -8.59 6.75 14.02
C MET A 51 -7.45 6.23 13.15
N LEU A 52 -6.30 5.89 13.72
CA LEU A 52 -5.17 5.30 13.00
C LEU A 52 -5.59 3.99 12.29
N SER A 53 -6.40 3.16 12.94
CA SER A 53 -6.94 1.94 12.34
C SER A 53 -7.87 2.25 11.16
N LEU A 54 -8.81 3.20 11.33
CA LEU A 54 -9.72 3.62 10.28
C LEU A 54 -8.95 4.16 9.08
N PHE A 55 -8.09 5.16 9.28
CA PHE A 55 -7.26 5.73 8.22
C PHE A 55 -6.36 4.70 7.54
N GLY A 56 -5.73 3.80 8.31
CA GLY A 56 -4.92 2.72 7.76
C GLY A 56 -5.71 1.77 6.86
N SER A 57 -6.91 1.36 7.31
CA SER A 57 -7.79 0.49 6.52
C SER A 57 -8.36 1.18 5.27
N THR A 58 -8.76 2.45 5.38
CA THR A 58 -9.28 3.23 4.25
C THR A 58 -8.21 3.42 3.18
N TYR A 59 -6.98 3.79 3.58
CA TYR A 59 -5.87 3.92 2.65
C TYR A 59 -5.56 2.60 1.91
N LEU A 60 -5.52 1.48 2.64
CA LEU A 60 -5.27 0.17 2.06
C LEU A 60 -6.37 -0.22 1.06
N CYS A 61 -7.62 0.07 1.41
CA CYS A 61 -8.79 -0.14 0.57
C CYS A 61 -8.70 0.66 -0.73
N GLU A 62 -8.47 1.97 -0.65
CA GLU A 62 -8.30 2.87 -1.80
C GLU A 62 -7.16 2.42 -2.71
N LYS A 63 -6.01 2.08 -2.12
CA LYS A 63 -4.84 1.58 -2.86
C LYS A 63 -5.17 0.28 -3.61
N THR A 64 -5.85 -0.65 -2.95
CA THR A 64 -6.28 -1.93 -3.53
C THR A 64 -7.26 -1.72 -4.68
N PHE A 65 -8.26 -0.86 -4.51
CA PHE A 65 -9.22 -0.53 -5.56
C PHE A 65 -8.55 0.14 -6.76
N SER A 66 -7.63 1.08 -6.53
CA SER A 66 -6.85 1.72 -7.57
C SER A 66 -6.08 0.70 -8.41
N VAL A 67 -5.34 -0.21 -7.75
CA VAL A 67 -4.60 -1.28 -8.42
C VAL A 67 -5.54 -2.18 -9.20
N MET A 68 -6.67 -2.58 -8.62
CA MET A 68 -7.64 -3.44 -9.30
C MET A 68 -8.24 -2.75 -10.54
N ASN A 69 -8.56 -1.46 -10.45
CA ASN A 69 -9.10 -0.68 -11.56
C ASN A 69 -8.09 -0.55 -12.71
N ILE A 70 -6.83 -0.25 -12.41
CA ILE A 70 -5.75 -0.16 -13.41
C ILE A 70 -5.54 -1.50 -14.12
N ASN A 71 -5.48 -2.60 -13.36
CA ASN A 71 -5.22 -3.93 -13.92
C ASN A 71 -6.43 -4.45 -14.72
N LYS A 72 -7.66 -4.27 -14.23
CA LYS A 72 -8.88 -4.66 -14.96
C LYS A 72 -9.04 -3.90 -16.26
N ASN A 73 -8.69 -2.61 -16.30
CA ASN A 73 -8.82 -1.82 -17.54
C ASN A 73 -7.74 -2.17 -18.58
N ARG A 74 -6.53 -2.55 -18.16
CA ARG A 74 -5.43 -2.90 -19.08
C ARG A 74 -5.40 -4.36 -19.53
N LEU A 75 -5.82 -5.30 -18.66
CA LEU A 75 -5.61 -6.74 -18.84
C LEU A 75 -6.92 -7.55 -18.77
N ARG A 76 -8.04 -6.91 -19.12
CA ARG A 76 -9.43 -7.37 -18.90
C ARG A 76 -9.73 -8.81 -19.35
N THR A 77 -8.99 -9.33 -20.34
CA THR A 77 -9.18 -10.67 -20.91
C THR A 77 -8.15 -11.71 -20.46
N ARG A 78 -7.10 -11.30 -19.72
CA ARG A 78 -5.89 -12.13 -19.48
C ARG A 78 -5.56 -12.35 -18.00
N LEU A 79 -6.23 -11.66 -17.08
CA LEU A 79 -5.91 -11.73 -15.66
C LEU A 79 -6.80 -12.76 -14.96
N SER A 80 -6.19 -13.85 -14.48
CA SER A 80 -6.86 -14.80 -13.58
C SER A 80 -6.87 -14.26 -12.14
N ASP A 81 -7.72 -14.83 -11.29
CA ASP A 81 -7.79 -14.45 -9.86
C ASP A 81 -6.46 -14.68 -9.13
N SER A 82 -5.70 -15.71 -9.52
CA SER A 82 -4.36 -15.97 -8.96
C SER A 82 -3.40 -14.82 -9.28
N HIS A 83 -3.37 -14.34 -10.52
CA HIS A 83 -2.56 -13.20 -10.93
C HIS A 83 -2.98 -11.91 -10.19
N LEU A 84 -4.29 -11.70 -10.00
CA LEU A 84 -4.77 -10.54 -9.26
C LEU A 84 -4.30 -10.54 -7.81
N ARG A 85 -4.34 -11.70 -7.16
CA ARG A 85 -3.88 -11.87 -5.78
C ARG A 85 -2.40 -11.52 -5.63
N ASP A 86 -1.55 -11.99 -6.54
CA ASP A 86 -0.11 -11.73 -6.50
C ASP A 86 0.19 -10.24 -6.76
N ILE A 87 -0.48 -9.63 -7.73
CA ILE A 87 -0.33 -8.19 -8.01
C ILE A 87 -0.76 -7.36 -6.80
N LEU A 88 -1.90 -7.68 -6.20
CA LEU A 88 -2.37 -6.98 -5.01
C LEU A 88 -1.35 -7.12 -3.88
N ARG A 89 -0.86 -8.33 -3.61
CA ARG A 89 0.17 -8.58 -2.59
C ARG A 89 1.42 -7.73 -2.84
N ILE A 90 1.95 -7.70 -4.06
CA ILE A 90 3.14 -6.91 -4.40
C ILE A 90 2.88 -5.41 -4.21
N LYS A 91 1.69 -4.92 -4.58
CA LYS A 91 1.38 -3.48 -4.54
C LYS A 91 0.98 -2.98 -3.16
N THR A 92 0.42 -3.83 -2.30
CA THR A 92 -0.09 -3.45 -0.99
C THR A 92 0.85 -3.80 0.16
N THR A 93 1.88 -4.61 -0.07
CA THR A 93 2.90 -4.95 0.93
C THR A 93 4.24 -4.28 0.62
N VAL A 94 5.12 -4.18 1.61
CA VAL A 94 6.53 -3.87 1.38
C VAL A 94 7.17 -5.16 0.86
N PHE A 95 7.28 -5.26 -0.46
CA PHE A 95 7.91 -6.37 -1.14
C PHE A 95 9.16 -5.87 -1.85
N GLU A 96 10.31 -6.37 -1.43
CA GLU A 96 11.58 -6.15 -2.12
C GLU A 96 11.93 -7.44 -2.86
N PRO A 97 11.79 -7.48 -4.21
CA PRO A 97 12.16 -8.66 -4.96
C PRO A 97 13.67 -8.85 -4.91
N ASP A 98 14.12 -10.08 -4.65
CA ASP A 98 15.52 -10.47 -4.84
C ASP A 98 15.83 -10.50 -6.35
N LEU A 99 16.24 -9.35 -6.88
CA LEU A 99 16.55 -9.16 -8.28
C LEU A 99 17.75 -10.02 -8.71
N ALA A 100 18.72 -10.23 -7.82
CA ALA A 100 19.91 -11.02 -8.13
C ALA A 100 19.52 -12.49 -8.40
N TYR A 101 18.69 -13.06 -7.53
CA TYR A 101 18.15 -14.40 -7.71
C TYR A 101 17.25 -14.53 -8.96
N LEU A 102 16.40 -13.52 -9.22
CA LEU A 102 15.53 -13.51 -10.41
C LEU A 102 16.31 -13.42 -11.72
N LEU A 103 17.41 -12.66 -11.75
CA LEU A 103 18.26 -12.54 -12.93
C LEU A 103 19.09 -13.82 -13.17
N GLN A 104 19.54 -14.47 -12.10
CA GLN A 104 20.31 -15.71 -12.21
C GLN A 104 19.45 -16.91 -12.67
N SER A 105 18.16 -16.92 -12.32
CA SER A 105 17.21 -17.96 -12.77
C SER A 105 16.69 -17.77 -14.20
N ARG A 106 16.84 -16.57 -14.78
CA ARG A 106 16.45 -16.23 -16.17
C ARG A 106 17.66 -16.33 -17.12
N SER A 107 18.23 -17.51 -17.29
CA SER A 107 19.34 -17.75 -18.23
C SER A 107 18.93 -17.82 -19.71
N GLN A 108 17.63 -17.77 -20.04
CA GLN A 108 17.14 -17.77 -21.42
C GLN A 108 16.57 -16.40 -21.78
N TYR A 109 17.46 -15.44 -22.03
CA TYR A 109 17.14 -14.27 -22.83
C TYR A 109 17.12 -14.72 -24.30
N HIS A 110 15.95 -14.97 -24.88
CA HIS A 110 15.85 -15.06 -26.34
C HIS A 110 15.94 -13.64 -26.89
N PRO A 111 16.97 -13.29 -27.67
CA PRO A 111 17.01 -12.01 -28.36
C PRO A 111 15.82 -11.98 -29.32
N SER A 112 14.93 -11.01 -29.16
CA SER A 112 13.95 -10.69 -30.19
C SER A 112 14.70 -10.06 -31.37
N HIS A 113 14.56 -10.68 -32.55
CA HIS A 113 15.08 -10.20 -33.84
C HIS A 113 14.28 -8.98 -34.34
#